data_AF-A0A2Z5ACT1-F1
#
_entry.id   AF-A0A2Z5ACT1-F1
#
_cell.length_a   1.000
_cell.length_b   1.000
_cell.length_c   1.000
_cell.angle_alpha   90.00
_cell.angle_beta   90.00
_cell.angle_gamma   90.00
#
_symmetry.space_group_name_H-M   'P 1'
#
loop_
_entity.id
_entity.type
_entity.pdbx_description
1 polymer ?
#
loop_
_entity_poly.entity_id
_entity_poly.type
_entity_poly.pdbx_seq_one_letter_code
_entity_poly.pdbx_strand_id
1 'polypeptide(L)'
;MRGSGLQTINDPVSCPSCGNREHFFIKRHYQGSGDYFVELDGGPADNIDMYSNLKVRDGKILYCADCDEPVAQWRPGDLGRVLSGRAGEEGREDG
;
A
#
# COMPACT_ATOMS: atom_id res chain seq x y z
N MET A 1 -21.91 18.99 12.96
CA MET A 1 -20.67 19.51 12.34
C MET A 1 -19.51 18.63 12.82
N ARG A 2 -19.06 17.64 12.03
CA ARG A 2 -17.84 16.87 12.35
C ARG A 2 -16.75 17.39 11.42
N GLY A 3 -16.03 18.40 11.90
CA GLY A 3 -14.86 18.92 11.19
C GLY A 3 -13.83 17.82 10.99
N SER A 4 -13.18 17.86 9.83
CA SER A 4 -12.13 16.98 9.32
C SER A 4 -11.08 16.59 10.38
N GLY A 5 -11.35 15.54 11.16
CA GLY A 5 -10.47 15.07 12.25
C GLY A 5 -9.33 14.16 11.80
N LEU A 6 -9.02 14.12 10.50
CA LEU A 6 -7.90 13.33 9.99
C LEU A 6 -6.59 14.04 10.31
N GLN A 7 -5.64 13.30 10.88
CA GLN A 7 -4.31 13.82 11.18
C GLN A 7 -3.52 14.08 9.89
N THR A 8 -2.52 14.95 9.99
CA THR A 8 -1.40 14.99 9.03
C THR A 8 -0.45 13.86 9.40
N ILE A 9 0.06 13.11 8.42
CA ILE A 9 1.07 12.07 8.66
C ILE A 9 2.34 12.76 9.18
N ASN A 10 2.56 12.68 10.50
CA ASN A 10 3.76 13.11 11.19
C ASN A 10 4.46 11.87 11.76
N ASP A 11 5.79 11.89 11.84
CA ASP A 11 6.54 10.82 12.47
C ASP A 11 6.61 11.06 14.00
N PRO A 12 6.19 10.11 14.87
CA PRO A 12 5.54 8.83 14.58
C PRO A 12 3.99 8.93 14.51
N VAL A 13 3.39 8.18 13.58
CA VAL A 13 1.93 8.08 13.44
C VAL A 13 1.35 7.17 14.52
N SER A 14 0.25 7.59 15.16
CA SER A 14 -0.48 6.75 16.11
C SER A 14 -1.99 6.83 15.87
N CYS A 15 -2.69 5.70 16.02
CA CYS A 15 -4.14 5.66 15.93
C CYS A 15 -4.75 6.34 17.18
N PRO A 16 -5.59 7.39 17.01
CA PRO A 16 -6.22 8.06 18.15
C PRO A 16 -7.31 7.21 18.82
N SER A 17 -7.83 6.19 18.15
CA SER A 17 -8.95 5.37 18.65
C SER A 17 -8.48 4.21 19.52
N CYS A 18 -7.44 3.48 19.11
CA CYS A 18 -6.95 2.30 19.84
C CYS A 18 -5.48 2.41 20.32
N GLY A 19 -4.74 3.44 19.89
CA GLY A 19 -3.35 3.65 20.29
C GLY A 19 -2.30 2.87 19.48
N ASN A 20 -2.69 2.05 18.49
CA ASN A 20 -1.75 1.33 17.62
C ASN A 20 -0.77 2.30 16.91
N ARG A 21 0.50 1.90 16.80
CA ARG A 21 1.60 2.66 16.18
C ARG A 21 2.37 1.89 15.12
N GLU A 22 2.04 0.61 14.89
CA GLU A 22 2.87 -0.30 14.11
C GLU A 22 2.31 -0.57 12.72
N HIS A 23 1.01 -0.86 12.64
CA HIS A 23 0.38 -1.35 11.43
C HIS A 23 -0.76 -0.45 10.96
N PHE A 24 -0.61 0.06 9.74
CA PHE A 24 -1.61 0.88 9.07
C PHE A 24 -1.73 0.44 7.62
N PHE A 25 -2.87 0.71 6.99
CA PHE A 25 -3.11 0.35 5.60
C PHE A 25 -3.81 1.47 4.84
N ILE A 26 -3.71 1.41 3.52
CA ILE A 26 -4.53 2.19 2.60
C ILE A 26 -5.40 1.24 1.79
N LYS A 27 -6.58 1.70 1.39
CA LYS A 27 -7.43 0.95 0.48
C LYS A 27 -6.93 1.16 -0.94
N ARG A 28 -6.46 0.12 -1.62
CA ARG A 28 -6.13 0.17 -3.06
C ARG A 28 -7.32 -0.30 -3.89
N HIS A 29 -7.60 0.43 -4.95
CA HIS A 29 -8.64 0.11 -5.91
C HIS A 29 -7.99 -0.40 -7.20
N TYR A 30 -8.50 -1.52 -7.68
CA TYR A 30 -8.02 -2.18 -8.89
C TYR A 30 -9.15 -2.17 -9.91
N GLN A 31 -8.84 -1.80 -11.15
CA GLN A 31 -9.81 -1.80 -12.24
C GLN A 31 -9.14 -2.22 -13.54
N GLY A 32 -9.72 -3.17 -14.25
CA GLY A 32 -9.23 -3.61 -15.55
C GLY A 32 -9.46 -5.09 -15.78
N SER A 33 -8.78 -5.60 -16.79
CA SER A 33 -8.70 -7.02 -17.14
C SER A 33 -7.23 -7.41 -17.22
N GLY A 34 -6.93 -8.67 -16.95
CA GLY A 34 -5.63 -9.26 -17.20
C GLY A 34 -5.74 -10.30 -18.29
N ASP A 35 -4.68 -10.47 -19.06
CA ASP A 35 -4.57 -11.53 -20.04
C ASP A 35 -3.79 -12.68 -19.39
N TYR A 36 -4.40 -13.87 -19.37
CA TYR A 36 -3.82 -15.07 -18.79
C TYR A 36 -3.70 -16.15 -19.86
N PHE A 37 -2.47 -16.45 -20.24
CA PHE A 37 -2.14 -17.45 -21.24
C PHE A 37 -2.08 -18.83 -20.60
N VAL A 38 -2.62 -19.81 -21.32
CA VAL A 38 -2.59 -21.23 -20.95
C VAL A 38 -2.12 -22.03 -22.15
N GLU A 39 -1.17 -22.93 -21.94
CA GLU A 39 -0.76 -23.91 -22.94
C GLU A 39 -1.57 -25.19 -22.76
N LEU A 40 -2.20 -25.66 -23.85
CA LEU A 40 -3.09 -26.83 -23.79
C LEU A 40 -2.33 -28.16 -23.71
N ASP A 41 -1.03 -28.15 -23.94
CA ASP A 41 -0.13 -29.30 -23.79
C ASP A 41 0.36 -29.50 -22.35
N GLY A 42 -0.05 -28.62 -21.42
CA GLY A 42 0.36 -28.64 -20.01
C GLY A 42 1.71 -27.97 -19.73
N GLY A 43 2.30 -27.31 -20.73
CA GLY A 43 3.51 -26.51 -20.57
C GLY A 43 3.29 -25.23 -19.75
N PRO A 44 4.36 -24.62 -19.24
CA PRO A 44 4.28 -23.32 -18.59
C PRO A 44 4.03 -22.23 -19.63
N ALA A 45 3.02 -21.40 -19.40
CA ALA A 45 2.74 -20.21 -20.20
C ALA A 45 3.34 -18.95 -19.53
N ASP A 46 3.90 -18.05 -20.33
CA ASP A 46 4.38 -16.75 -19.84
C ASP A 46 3.21 -15.84 -19.49
N ASN A 47 3.18 -15.41 -18.24
CA ASN A 47 2.14 -14.57 -17.67
C ASN A 47 2.73 -13.39 -16.88
N ILE A 48 4.00 -13.04 -17.10
CA ILE A 48 4.70 -12.00 -16.34
C ILE A 48 3.95 -10.65 -16.42
N ASP A 49 3.36 -10.35 -17.59
CA ASP A 49 2.62 -9.11 -17.86
C ASP A 49 1.10 -9.19 -17.59
N MET A 50 0.61 -10.25 -16.92
CA MET A 50 -0.84 -10.48 -16.74
C MET A 50 -1.58 -9.31 -16.06
N TYR A 51 -0.88 -8.50 -15.28
CA TYR A 51 -1.45 -7.34 -14.57
C TYR A 51 -1.10 -5.99 -15.23
N SER A 52 -0.40 -5.97 -16.37
CA SER A 52 0.06 -4.73 -17.01
C SER A 52 -1.09 -3.81 -17.46
N ASN A 53 -2.27 -4.39 -17.72
CA ASN A 53 -3.49 -3.66 -18.06
C ASN A 53 -4.32 -3.21 -16.85
N LEU A 54 -3.91 -3.57 -15.62
CA LEU A 54 -4.62 -3.25 -14.39
C LEU A 54 -4.35 -1.81 -13.98
N LYS A 55 -5.41 -1.00 -13.91
CA LYS A 55 -5.34 0.36 -13.35
C LYS A 55 -5.41 0.26 -11.84
N VAL A 56 -4.34 0.66 -11.17
CA VAL A 56 -4.26 0.71 -9.71
C VAL A 56 -4.42 2.15 -9.23
N ARG A 57 -5.28 2.37 -8.23
CA ARG A 57 -5.46 3.67 -7.58
C ARG A 57 -5.40 3.52 -6.07
N ASP A 58 -4.50 4.27 -5.46
CA ASP A 58 -4.40 4.33 -4.01
C ASP A 58 -5.48 5.23 -3.42
N GLY A 59 -6.11 4.76 -2.35
CA GLY A 59 -6.99 5.55 -1.52
C GLY A 59 -6.24 6.66 -0.80
N LYS A 60 -6.93 7.76 -0.50
CA LYS A 60 -6.33 8.97 0.10
C LYS A 60 -6.39 9.00 1.62
N ILE A 61 -6.66 7.86 2.26
CA ILE A 61 -6.84 7.75 3.70
C ILE A 61 -6.01 6.57 4.21
N LEU A 62 -5.25 6.83 5.26
CA LEU A 62 -4.56 5.85 6.07
C LEU A 62 -5.50 5.35 7.17
N TYR A 63 -5.62 4.04 7.33
CA TYR A 63 -6.47 3.38 8.31
C TYR A 63 -5.62 2.59 9.30
N CYS A 64 -6.10 2.47 10.54
CA CYS A 64 -5.48 1.60 11.53
C CYS A 64 -5.80 0.13 11.23
N ALA A 65 -4.79 -0.75 11.24
CA ALA A 65 -5.00 -2.18 10.97
C ALA A 65 -5.74 -2.93 12.09
N ASP A 66 -5.79 -2.37 13.31
CA ASP A 66 -6.37 -3.07 14.47
C ASP A 66 -7.86 -2.76 14.65
N CYS A 67 -8.29 -1.55 14.25
CA CYS A 67 -9.65 -1.07 14.49
C CYS A 67 -10.34 -0.49 13.25
N ASP A 68 -9.69 -0.52 12.08
CA ASP A 68 -10.20 -0.03 10.79
C ASP A 68 -10.62 1.45 10.75
N GLU A 69 -10.36 2.22 11.81
CA GLU A 69 -10.68 3.65 11.87
C GLU A 69 -9.72 4.47 10.99
N PRO A 70 -10.22 5.53 10.33
CA PRO A 70 -9.40 6.43 9.52
C PRO A 70 -8.52 7.31 10.42
N VAL A 71 -7.22 7.37 10.12
CA VAL A 71 -6.21 8.02 10.96
C VAL A 71 -5.74 9.34 10.34
N ALA A 72 -5.37 9.32 9.07
CA ALA A 72 -4.73 10.45 8.41
C ALA A 72 -5.02 10.51 6.91
N GLN A 73 -4.77 11.66 6.29
CA GLN A 73 -4.71 11.76 4.83
C GLN A 73 -3.44 11.07 4.31
N TRP A 74 -3.61 10.26 3.26
CA TRP A 74 -2.51 9.58 2.56
C TRP A 74 -2.20 10.25 1.23
N ARG A 75 -0.92 10.50 0.94
CA ARG A 75 -0.45 10.97 -0.36
C ARG A 75 0.65 10.09 -0.94
N PRO A 76 0.69 9.89 -2.27
CA PRO A 76 1.82 9.25 -2.94
C PRO A 76 3.09 10.06 -2.67
N GLY A 77 4.00 9.51 -1.86
CA GLY A 77 5.21 10.19 -1.36
C GLY A 77 5.40 10.09 0.16
N ASP A 78 4.33 9.84 0.92
CA ASP A 78 4.41 9.67 2.38
C ASP A 78 5.07 8.34 2.78
N LEU A 79 5.07 7.33 1.88
CA LEU A 79 5.82 6.06 2.05
C LEU A 79 7.30 6.30 2.39
N GLY A 80 7.94 7.24 1.67
CA GLY A 80 9.37 7.52 1.86
C GLY A 80 9.69 8.15 3.22
N ARG A 81 8.76 8.93 3.80
CA ARG A 81 8.93 9.52 5.14
C ARG A 81 8.74 8.52 6.26
N VAL A 82 7.82 7.57 6.11
CA VAL A 82 7.57 6.53 7.12
C VAL A 82 8.65 5.45 7.09
N LEU A 83 9.24 5.18 5.92
CA LEU A 83 10.28 4.15 5.74
C LEU A 83 11.72 4.68 5.92
N SER A 84 11.95 5.99 5.96
CA SER A 84 13.30 6.55 6.20
C SER A 84 13.87 6.22 7.59
N GLY A 85 13.07 5.65 8.50
CA GLY A 85 13.53 5.07 9.77
C GLY A 85 13.85 3.57 9.72
N ARG A 86 13.69 2.88 8.58
CA ARG A 86 13.89 1.43 8.43
C ARG A 86 14.75 1.01 7.23
N ALA A 87 15.31 1.95 6.46
CA ALA A 87 16.29 1.62 5.43
C ALA A 87 17.68 1.34 6.07
N GLY A 88 17.75 0.28 6.87
CA GLY A 88 18.97 -0.44 7.19
C GLY A 88 19.01 -1.69 6.31
N GLU A 89 19.97 -1.70 5.38
CA GLU A 89 20.67 -2.86 4.82
C GLU A 89 19.87 -3.99 4.16
N GLU A 90 19.98 -4.10 2.82
CA GLU A 90 20.12 -5.33 1.99
C GLU A 90 19.87 -4.92 0.51
N GLY A 91 20.72 -5.19 -0.48
CA GLY A 91 21.96 -5.95 -0.55
C GLY A 91 22.78 -5.48 -1.75
N ARG A 92 24.06 -5.81 -1.66
CA ARG A 92 25.14 -5.57 -2.62
C ARG A 92 25.03 -6.57 -3.77
N GLU A 93 24.89 -6.09 -5.00
CA GLU A 93 25.05 -6.91 -6.20
C GLU A 93 26.54 -6.92 -6.60
N ASP A 94 27.24 -8.01 -6.26
CA ASP A 94 28.51 -8.38 -6.88
C ASP A 94 28.20 -9.47 -7.92
N GLY A 95 28.60 -9.26 -9.18
CA GLY A 95 28.51 -10.25 -10.26
C GLY A 95 28.76 -9.69 -11.64
#